data_AF-A0A519QR68-F1
#
_entry.id   AF-A0A519QR68-F1
#
_cell.length_a   1.000
_cell.length_b   1.000
_cell.length_c   1.000
_cell.angle_alpha   90.00
_cell.angle_beta   90.00
_cell.angle_gamma   90.00
#
_symmetry.space_group_name_H-M   'P 1'
#
loop_
_entity.id
_entity.type
_entity.pdbx_description
1 polymer ?
#
loop_
_entity_poly.entity_id
_entity_poly.type
_entity_poly.pdbx_seq_one_letter_code
_entity_poly.pdbx_strand_id
1 'polypeptide(L)' 'MAQHQQANLYLDRDSEDLKHLQNASNQSEKYVDQRELYKHRKDLNDYFVNQDYQQKRSRKIESHF' A
#
# COMPACT_ATOMS: atom_id res chain seq x y z
N MET A 1 -9.50 -4.90 -27.44
CA MET A 1 -9.95 -4.01 -26.34
C MET A 1 -8.72 -3.67 -25.54
N ALA A 2 -8.28 -2.42 -25.52
CA ALA A 2 -7.07 -2.03 -24.78
C ALA A 2 -7.35 -2.24 -23.28
N GLN A 3 -6.59 -3.12 -22.62
CA GLN A 3 -6.61 -3.23 -21.17
C GLN A 3 -6.15 -1.88 -20.61
N HIS A 4 -7.09 -1.09 -20.11
CA HIS A 4 -6.75 0.11 -19.36
C HIS A 4 -5.93 -0.35 -18.16
N GLN A 5 -4.63 0.00 -18.15
CA GLN A 5 -3.74 -0.31 -17.03
C GLN A 5 -4.37 0.21 -15.74
N GLN A 6 -4.74 -0.70 -14.86
CA GLN A 6 -5.26 -0.36 -13.54
C GLN A 6 -4.18 0.42 -12.78
N ALA A 7 -4.59 1.51 -12.14
CA ALA A 7 -3.74 2.35 -11.32
C ALA A 7 -3.96 1.96 -9.86
N ASN A 8 -2.90 1.46 -9.23
CA ASN A 8 -2.93 1.14 -7.80
C ASN A 8 -2.80 2.42 -6.98
N LEU A 9 -3.75 2.65 -6.09
CA LEU A 9 -3.82 3.86 -5.28
C LEU A 9 -3.41 3.55 -3.83
N TYR A 10 -2.39 4.27 -3.37
CA TYR A 10 -1.86 4.18 -2.02
C TYR A 10 -2.05 5.52 -1.34
N LEU A 11 -3.21 5.71 -0.70
CA LEU A 11 -3.55 6.94 0.01
C LEU A 11 -3.36 6.78 1.52
N ASP A 12 -3.14 7.88 2.21
CA ASP A 12 -3.18 7.88 3.66
C ASP A 12 -4.60 7.58 4.17
N ARG A 13 -4.68 7.21 5.45
CA ARG A 13 -5.96 6.91 6.12
C ARG A 13 -6.60 8.15 6.73
N ASP A 14 -6.26 9.32 6.21
CA ASP A 14 -6.92 10.54 6.63
C ASP A 14 -8.35 10.61 6.07
N SER A 15 -9.22 11.32 6.79
CA SER A 15 -10.62 11.49 6.41
C SER A 15 -10.77 12.18 5.06
N GLU A 16 -9.82 13.04 4.71
CA GLU A 16 -9.76 13.74 3.42
C GLU A 16 -9.41 12.76 2.28
N ASP A 17 -8.42 11.90 2.48
CA ASP A 17 -8.00 10.86 1.53
C ASP A 17 -9.09 9.82 1.22
N LEU A 18 -9.97 9.53 2.19
CA LEU A 18 -11.12 8.65 1.98
C LEU A 18 -12.14 9.28 1.03
N LYS A 19 -12.41 10.59 1.13
CA LYS A 19 -13.30 11.30 0.20
C LYS A 19 -12.73 11.31 -1.21
N HIS A 20 -11.42 11.52 -1.35
CA HIS A 20 -10.76 11.53 -2.66
C HIS A 20 -10.81 10.17 -3.35
N LEU A 21 -10.60 9.07 -2.61
CA LEU A 21 -10.78 7.72 -3.17
C LEU A 21 -12.22 7.45 -3.54
N GLN A 22 -13.18 7.79 -2.68
CA GLN A 22 -14.57 7.52 -2.98
C GLN A 22 -14.99 8.25 -4.27
N ASN A 23 -14.50 9.48 -4.47
CA ASN A 23 -14.68 10.20 -5.71
C ASN A 23 -13.97 9.51 -6.90
N ALA A 24 -12.69 9.14 -6.75
CA ALA A 24 -11.92 8.48 -7.81
C ALA A 24 -12.50 7.11 -8.22
N SER A 25 -12.96 6.33 -7.25
CA SER A 25 -13.60 5.03 -7.45
C SER A 25 -14.96 5.16 -8.16
N ASN A 26 -15.70 6.24 -7.90
CA ASN A 26 -16.95 6.54 -8.61
C ASN A 26 -16.69 7.01 -10.06
N GLN A 27 -15.54 7.62 -10.33
CA GLN A 27 -15.20 8.11 -11.68
C GLN A 27 -14.57 7.05 -12.58
N SER A 28 -13.91 6.03 -12.02
CA SER A 28 -13.29 4.99 -12.84
C SER A 28 -12.95 3.71 -12.06
N GLU A 29 -13.33 2.56 -12.60
CA GLU A 29 -12.86 1.22 -12.17
C GLU A 29 -11.34 1.01 -12.40
N LYS A 30 -10.67 2.01 -12.98
CA LYS A 30 -9.22 2.00 -13.18
C LYS A 30 -8.46 2.07 -11.84
N TYR A 31 -9.04 2.64 -10.80
CA TYR A 31 -8.35 2.83 -9.52
C TYR A 31 -8.61 1.67 -8.57
N VAL A 32 -7.55 0.97 -8.17
CA VAL A 32 -7.62 -0.12 -7.20
C VAL A 32 -7.08 0.37 -5.87
N ASP A 33 -7.91 0.33 -4.83
CA ASP A 33 -7.49 0.67 -3.48
C ASP A 33 -6.55 -0.43 -2.93
N GLN A 34 -5.36 -0.03 -2.48
CA GLN A 34 -4.37 -0.94 -1.89
C GLN A 34 -4.15 -0.65 -0.39
N ARG A 35 -5.04 0.12 0.25
CA ARG A 35 -4.89 0.51 1.67
C ARG A 35 -5.09 -0.63 2.64
N GLU A 36 -5.66 -1.74 2.19
CA GLU A 36 -5.73 -2.96 2.97
C GLU A 36 -4.35 -3.57 3.23
N LEU A 37 -3.38 -3.41 2.32
CA LEU A 37 -2.04 -3.99 2.45
C LEU A 37 -1.32 -3.51 3.71
N TYR A 38 -1.52 -2.24 4.08
CA TYR A 38 -0.89 -1.61 5.23
C TYR A 38 -1.90 -1.29 6.33
N LYS A 39 -2.96 -2.09 6.48
CA LYS A 39 -4.05 -1.74 7.40
C LYS A 39 -3.72 -1.65 8.88
N HIS A 40 -2.60 -2.23 9.27
CA HIS A 40 -2.08 -2.23 10.63
C HIS A 40 -0.93 -1.24 10.81
N ARG A 41 -0.69 -0.37 9.82
CA ARG A 41 0.41 0.59 9.77
C ARG A 41 -0.14 1.98 9.50
N LYS A 42 0.59 2.99 9.96
CA LYS A 42 0.17 4.39 9.91
C LYS A 42 0.01 4.84 8.46
N ASP A 43 1.00 4.50 7.65
CA ASP A 43 1.15 4.94 6.27
C ASP A 43 2.00 3.92 5.49
N LEU A 44 2.09 4.13 4.17
CA LEU A 44 2.86 3.24 3.29
C LEU A 44 4.36 3.25 3.64
N ASN A 45 4.90 4.39 4.09
CA ASN A 45 6.30 4.47 4.50
C ASN A 45 6.55 3.65 5.77
N ASP A 46 5.68 3.75 6.77
CA ASP A 46 5.72 2.91 7.97
C ASP A 46 5.65 1.42 7.60
N TYR A 47 4.80 1.05 6.64
CA TYR A 47 4.74 -0.32 6.13
C TYR A 47 6.07 -0.80 5.55
N PHE A 48 6.70 -0.03 4.66
CA PHE A 48 7.99 -0.41 4.04
C PHE A 48 9.13 -0.47 5.05
N VAL A 49 9.21 0.50 5.99
CA VAL A 49 10.24 0.51 7.03
C VAL A 49 10.15 -0.71 7.92
N ASN A 50 8.93 -1.10 8.34
CA ASN A 50 8.72 -2.27 9.18
C ASN A 50 8.96 -3.58 8.41
N GLN A 51 8.63 -3.65 7.11
CA GLN A 51 8.87 -4.84 6.29
C GLN A 51 10.38 -5.06 6.04
N ASP A 52 11.14 -4.00 5.77
CA ASP A 52 12.60 -4.04 5.66
C ASP A 52 13.26 -4.49 6.99
N TYR A 53 12.71 -4.05 8.13
CA TYR A 53 13.20 -4.48 9.45
C TYR A 53 13.07 -5.99 9.67
N GLN A 54 11.97 -6.59 9.22
CA GLN A 54 11.75 -8.05 9.29
C GLN A 54 12.64 -8.81 8.32
N GLN A 55 12.86 -8.29 7.11
CA GLN A 55 13.80 -8.90 6.15
C GLN A 55 15.25 -8.83 6.62
N LYS A 56 15.69 -7.69 7.18
CA LYS A 56 17.05 -7.54 7.72
C LYS A 56 17.31 -8.41 8.94
N ARG A 57 16.31 -8.67 9.79
CA ARG A 57 16.43 -9.65 10.88
C ARG A 57 16.57 -11.07 10.36
N SER A 58 15.81 -11.45 9.34
CA SER A 58 15.90 -12.79 8.74
C SER A 58 17.29 -13.05 8.13
N ARG A 59 17.84 -12.07 7.39
CA ARG A 59 19.19 -12.19 6.81
C ARG A 59 20.31 -12.30 7.84
N LYS A 60 20.14 -11.75 9.05
CA LYS A 60 21.13 -11.88 10.12
C LYS A 60 21.18 -13.26 10.75
N ILE A 61 20.10 -14.05 10.66
CA ILE A 61 20.04 -15.40 11.24
C ILE A 61 20.71 -16.42 10.31
N GLU A 62 20.66 -16.21 8.98
CA GLU A 62 21.33 -17.08 8.00
C GLU A 62 22.85 -16.88 7.90
N SER A 63 23.44 -15.86 8.55
CA SER A 63 24.90 -15.64 8.52
C SER A 63 25.65 -16.31 9.67
N HIS A 64 24.99 -17.23 10.40
CA HIS A 64 25.57 -17.91 11.57
C HIS A 64 25.33 -19.43 11.55
N PHE A 65 25.35 -20.02 10.36
CA PHE A 65 25.44 -21.46 10.13
C PHE A 65 26.51 -21.78 9.10
#